data_AF-A0A2I0NWT6-F1
#
_entry.id   AF-A0A2I0NWT6-F1
#
_cell.length_a   1.000
_cell.length_b   1.000
_cell.length_c   1.000
_cell.angle_alpha   90.00
_cell.angle_beta   90.00
_cell.angle_gamma   90.00
#
_symmetry.space_group_name_H-M   'P 1'
#
loop_
_entity.id
_entity.type
_entity.pdbx_description
1 polymer ?
#
loop_
_entity_poly.entity_id
_entity_poly.type
_entity_poly.pdbx_seq_one_letter_code
_entity_poly.pdbx_strand_id
1 'polypeptide(L)' 'MSEIISKRSELLFLYDVKDINPNGDPLDENKPRIDEETMENLVSDVRLKRTIRDYLHDFKNHEIFIRGS' A
#
# COMPACT_ATOMS: atom_id res chain seq x y z
N MET A 1 -2.85 0.45 26.71
CA MET A 1 -3.18 1.60 25.85
C MET A 1 -1.89 2.04 25.19
N SER A 2 -1.88 2.19 23.87
CA SER A 2 -0.74 2.80 23.17
C SER A 2 -0.62 4.26 23.61
N GLU A 3 0.60 4.78 23.69
CA GLU A 3 0.80 6.21 23.92
C GLU A 3 0.09 7.03 22.84
N ILE A 4 -0.64 8.04 23.27
CA ILE A 4 -1.29 8.97 22.34
C ILE A 4 -0.20 9.83 21.72
N ILE A 5 -0.06 9.76 20.40
CA ILE A 5 0.90 10.60 19.67
C ILE A 5 0.48 12.07 19.81
N SER A 6 1.37 12.89 20.35
CA SER A 6 1.12 14.31 20.68
C SER A 6 1.64 15.30 19.64
N LYS A 7 2.39 14.83 18.64
CA LYS A 7 3.00 15.66 17.59
C LYS A 7 2.57 15.18 16.21
N ARG A 8 2.28 16.13 15.33
CA ARG A 8 2.11 15.86 13.90
C ARG A 8 3.46 15.48 13.31
N SER A 9 3.49 14.42 12.51
CA SER A 9 4.68 13.99 11.77
C SER A 9 4.33 13.78 10.31
N GLU A 10 5.30 14.03 9.45
CA GLU A 10 5.25 13.71 8.03
C GLU A 10 6.31 12.64 7.75
N LEU A 11 5.99 11.72 6.84
CA LEU A 11 6.86 10.61 6.50
C LEU A 11 7.07 10.60 4.99
N LEU A 12 8.34 10.60 4.56
CA LEU A 12 8.71 10.20 3.21
C LEU A 12 9.00 8.70 3.22
N PHE A 13 8.14 7.93 2.56
CA PHE A 13 8.30 6.48 2.44
C PHE A 13 8.78 6.14 1.04
N LEU A 14 10.03 5.69 0.93
CA LEU A 14 10.65 5.28 -0.32
C LEU A 14 10.88 3.77 -0.29
N TYR A 15 10.52 3.10 -1.39
CA TYR A 15 10.83 1.70 -1.61
C TYR A 15 11.03 1.48 -3.11
N ASP A 16 11.81 0.47 -3.44
CA ASP A 16 12.00 0.00 -4.80
C ASP A 16 11.47 -1.43 -4.95
N VAL A 17 11.26 -1.82 -6.19
CA VAL A 17 10.85 -3.18 -6.55
C VAL A 17 11.57 -3.59 -7.83
N LYS A 18 11.76 -4.89 -8.01
CA LYS A 18 12.41 -5.46 -9.19
C LYS A 18 11.62 -6.66 -9.70
N ASP A 19 11.39 -6.70 -11.01
CA ASP A 19 10.73 -7.80 -11.72
C ASP A 19 9.38 -8.24 -11.12
N ILE A 20 8.60 -7.27 -10.61
CA ILE A 20 7.29 -7.48 -9.98
C ILE A 20 6.32 -6.37 -10.35
N ASN A 21 5.03 -6.65 -10.28
CA ASN A 21 3.97 -5.64 -10.37
C ASN A 21 3.64 -5.06 -8.97
N PRO A 22 4.00 -3.80 -8.67
CA PRO A 22 3.73 -3.20 -7.36
C PRO A 22 2.24 -2.86 -7.15
N ASN A 23 1.51 -2.57 -8.23
CA ASN A 23 0.10 -2.20 -8.19
C ASN A 23 -0.59 -2.54 -9.52
N GLY A 24 -1.42 -3.57 -9.51
CA GLY A 24 -2.15 -4.02 -10.69
C GLY A 24 -3.28 -3.09 -11.13
N ASP A 25 -3.43 -2.93 -12.43
CA ASP A 25 -4.60 -2.27 -13.01
C ASP A 25 -5.72 -3.29 -13.28
N PRO A 26 -6.88 -3.21 -12.59
CA PRO A 26 -8.01 -4.09 -12.85
C PRO A 26 -8.65 -3.88 -14.22
N LEU A 27 -8.36 -2.76 -14.91
CA LEU A 27 -8.88 -2.42 -16.23
C LEU A 27 -7.91 -2.78 -17.36
N ASP A 28 -6.65 -3.11 -17.05
CA ASP A 28 -5.62 -3.45 -18.04
C ASP A 28 -4.90 -4.75 -17.67
N GLU A 29 -5.65 -5.87 -17.66
CA GLU A 29 -5.12 -7.23 -17.48
C GLU A 29 -4.14 -7.40 -16.30
N ASN A 30 -4.31 -6.62 -15.23
CA ASN A 30 -3.42 -6.60 -14.09
C ASN A 30 -1.95 -6.28 -14.46
N LYS A 31 -1.73 -5.48 -15.51
CA LYS A 31 -0.43 -4.83 -15.78
C LYS A 31 -0.10 -3.82 -14.67
N PRO A 32 1.17 -3.37 -14.55
CA PRO A 32 1.50 -2.29 -13.64
C PRO A 32 0.67 -1.05 -13.97
N ARG A 33 0.00 -0.50 -12.95
CA ARG A 33 -0.80 0.70 -13.12
C ARG A 33 0.09 1.87 -13.47
N ILE A 34 -0.22 2.55 -14.56
CA ILE A 34 0.51 3.72 -15.07
C ILE A 34 -0.37 4.94 -14.90
N ASP A 35 0.20 6.04 -14.44
CA ASP A 35 -0.46 7.35 -14.50
C ASP A 35 -0.43 7.86 -15.94
N GLU A 36 -1.58 8.15 -16.53
CA GLU A 36 -1.67 8.53 -17.96
C GLU A 36 -1.05 9.90 -18.26
N GLU A 37 -0.92 10.79 -17.27
CA GLU A 37 -0.38 12.13 -17.47
C GLU A 37 1.16 12.11 -17.37
N THR A 38 1.71 11.42 -16.36
CA THR A 38 3.16 11.39 -16.11
C THR A 38 3.85 10.21 -16.76
N MET A 39 3.10 9.18 -17.17
CA MET A 39 3.60 7.88 -17.65
C MET A 39 4.46 7.13 -16.62
N GLU A 40 4.38 7.50 -15.35
CA GLU A 40 5.08 6.84 -14.25
C GLU A 40 4.23 5.71 -13.64
N ASN A 41 4.88 4.77 -12.97
CA ASN A 41 4.15 3.74 -12.24
C ASN A 41 3.40 4.35 -11.04
N LEU A 42 2.09 4.09 -10.96
CA LEU A 42 1.24 4.59 -9.91
C LEU A 42 0.96 3.49 -8.88
N VAL A 43 1.42 3.69 -7.65
CA VAL A 43 1.06 2.83 -6.51
C VAL A 43 0.10 3.57 -5.59
N SER A 44 -1.16 3.11 -5.58
CA SER A 44 -2.22 3.77 -4.82
C SER A 44 -2.03 3.62 -3.30
N ASP A 45 -2.58 4.57 -2.56
CA ASP A 45 -2.61 4.52 -1.10
C ASP A 45 -3.38 3.28 -0.60
N VAL A 46 -4.45 2.87 -1.29
CA VAL A 46 -5.20 1.64 -1.00
C VAL A 46 -4.29 0.41 -1.11
N ARG A 47 -3.45 0.33 -2.15
CA ARG A 47 -2.49 -0.77 -2.34
C ARG A 47 -1.45 -0.84 -1.21
N LEU A 48 -0.91 0.30 -0.80
CA LEU A 48 0.05 0.38 0.32
C LEU A 48 -0.61 0.02 1.65
N LYS A 49 -1.79 0.58 1.93
CA LYS A 49 -2.55 0.28 3.16
C LYS A 49 -2.90 -1.21 3.24
N ARG A 50 -3.18 -1.88 2.11
CA ARG A 50 -3.43 -3.33 2.07
C ARG A 50 -2.19 -4.11 2.50
N THR A 51 -1.01 -3.83 1.94
CA THR A 51 0.25 -4.47 2.36
C THR A 51 0.50 -4.36 3.86
N ILE A 52 0.29 -3.18 4.43
CA ILE A 52 0.48 -2.95 5.87
C ILE A 52 -0.54 -3.75 6.68
N ARG A 53 -1.83 -3.70 6.32
CA ARG A 53 -2.89 -4.42 7.02
C ARG A 53 -2.66 -5.93 6.99
N ASP A 54 -2.28 -6.47 5.84
CA ASP A 54 -2.02 -7.90 5.66
C ASP A 54 -0.83 -8.33 6.51
N TYR A 55 0.25 -7.54 6.55
CA TYR A 55 1.38 -7.82 7.42
C TYR A 55 1.01 -7.83 8.91
N LEU A 56 0.24 -6.82 9.36
CA LEU A 56 -0.20 -6.72 10.75
C LEU A 56 -1.12 -7.88 11.14
N HIS A 57 -1.98 -8.33 10.24
CA HIS A 57 -2.86 -9.48 10.47
C HIS A 57 -2.08 -10.79 10.48
N ASP A 58 -1.41 -11.11 9.36
CA ASP A 58 -0.85 -12.44 9.11
C ASP A 58 0.39 -12.73 9.96
N PHE A 59 1.16 -11.68 10.30
CA PHE A 59 2.46 -11.85 10.97
C PHE A 59 2.54 -11.18 12.35
N LYS A 60 1.65 -10.24 12.68
CA LYS A 60 1.61 -9.57 13.99
C LYS A 60 0.39 -9.91 14.83
N ASN A 61 -0.49 -10.78 14.33
CA ASN A 61 -1.68 -11.25 15.04
C ASN A 61 -2.57 -10.09 15.52
N HIS A 62 -2.64 -9.01 14.74
CA HIS A 62 -3.56 -7.91 14.99
C HIS A 62 -4.87 -8.15 14.26
N GLU A 63 -5.98 -7.93 14.96
CA GLU A 63 -7.29 -7.96 14.33
C GLU A 63 -7.46 -6.77 13.38
N ILE A 64 -7.77 -7.07 12.13
CA ILE A 64 -8.07 -6.07 11.09
C ILE A 64 -9.53 -6.25 10.68
N PHE A 65 -10.34 -5.19 10.74
CA PHE A 65 -11.76 -5.25 10.39
C PHE A 65 -12.02 -5.21 8.88
N ILE A 66 -11.21 -4.46 8.13
CA ILE A 66 -11.34 -4.34 6.67
C ILE A 66 -10.36 -5.31 6.00
N ARG A 67 -10.84 -6.52 5.74
CA ARG A 67 -10.08 -7.62 5.12
C ARG A 67 -10.53 -7.80 3.66
N GLY A 68 -9.85 -7.10 2.76
CA GLY A 68 -10.11 -7.18 1.31
C GLY A 68 -11.51 -6.76 0.86
N SER A 69 -11.65 -6.68 -0.46
CA SER A 69 -12.89 -6.79 -1.23
C SER A 69 -12.72 -7.96 -2.18
#